data_AF-A0A959NXY8-F1
#
_entry.id   AF-A0A959NXY8-F1
#
_cell.length_a   1.000
_cell.length_b   1.000
_cell.length_c   1.000
_cell.angle_alpha   90.00
_cell.angle_beta   90.00
_cell.angle_gamma   90.00
#
_symmetry.space_group_name_H-M   'P 1'
#
loop_
_entity.id
_entity.type
_entity.pdbx_description
1 polymer ?
#
loop_
_entity_poly.entity_id
_entity_poly.type
_entity_poly.pdbx_seq_one_letter_code
_entity_poly.pdbx_strand_id
1 'polypeptide(L)'
;AKGKYILMINPDTLVNENTFEIMLKFLAENPNIGLAGCKVLNPDGSLQLPCRRSFPGPWVSFTKVTGLSKLFPKSKIFAKYNLTYLDENKSYEVDAVSGSFMMMTRSAYEKVGGFDTDFFMYGEDLDLCYRVQKSGLKVFYVSETEIIHYKGESTKRSKIDETKIFYDAMHLFVKKHFSSSFIVEVILQFGIIIRKLIAFANVNKFIVIGIILDFISYFLLIHISEEIYINEKWLGFPNIYKPWVYIIPSLIQVTVSTIFGSYKRNSLSVLRSSISLFIGLITLTSLTFFFKQYAFSRAVVLINFGFSLVVFSFWRIFLKYTFLKSDLTVDSHSNAIIVGVDSKAIGLAKKLSENLTSSYKVVGLVGKNIKDIGTNVENFKIIGSLGNLKKVIQENIINNVIFSSESNEFDKIFSSVAECQGENVNFLISGNELDYMVGKSNITHIDNVP
;
A
#
# COMPACT_ATOMS: atom_id res chain seq x y z
N ALA A 1 -15.35 -34.22 1.38
CA ALA A 1 -16.54 -33.60 0.74
C ALA A 1 -17.33 -34.63 -0.06
N LYS A 2 -18.67 -34.56 -0.11
CA LYS A 2 -19.56 -35.49 -0.86
C LYS A 2 -20.40 -34.83 -1.98
N GLY A 3 -20.34 -33.50 -2.14
CA GLY A 3 -21.13 -32.77 -3.13
C GLY A 3 -20.63 -32.92 -4.58
N LYS A 4 -21.50 -32.56 -5.55
CA LYS A 4 -21.19 -32.47 -6.99
C LYS A 4 -20.24 -31.32 -7.33
N TYR A 5 -20.26 -30.27 -6.52
CA TYR A 5 -19.37 -29.12 -6.62
C TYR A 5 -18.51 -29.03 -5.36
N ILE A 6 -17.29 -28.55 -5.50
CA ILE A 6 -16.33 -28.32 -4.43
C ILE A 6 -16.08 -26.82 -4.36
N LEU A 7 -16.34 -26.21 -3.20
CA LEU A 7 -16.01 -24.82 -2.93
C LEU A 7 -14.79 -24.77 -2.02
N MET A 8 -13.78 -24.04 -2.47
CA MET A 8 -12.64 -23.61 -1.67
C MET A 8 -12.84 -22.12 -1.41
N ILE A 9 -12.93 -21.75 -0.14
CA ILE A 9 -13.20 -20.39 0.30
C ILE A 9 -12.37 -20.12 1.54
N ASN A 10 -11.87 -18.90 1.64
CA ASN A 10 -11.15 -18.51 2.85
C ASN A 10 -12.12 -18.35 4.04
N PRO A 11 -11.66 -18.59 5.27
CA PRO A 11 -12.50 -18.46 6.46
C PRO A 11 -12.87 -17.00 6.78
N ASP A 12 -12.13 -16.03 6.25
CA ASP A 12 -12.29 -14.59 6.45
C ASP A 12 -13.06 -13.93 5.29
N THR A 13 -14.14 -14.58 4.84
CA THR A 13 -15.02 -14.07 3.77
C THR A 13 -16.46 -13.88 4.21
N LEU A 14 -17.09 -12.79 3.78
CA LEU A 14 -18.55 -12.64 3.78
C LEU A 14 -19.10 -12.94 2.39
N VAL A 15 -20.12 -13.78 2.33
CA VAL A 15 -20.73 -14.26 1.08
C VAL A 15 -22.11 -13.64 0.93
N ASN A 16 -22.41 -13.09 -0.25
CA ASN A 16 -23.75 -12.60 -0.57
C ASN A 16 -24.76 -13.77 -0.61
N GLU A 17 -26.00 -13.55 -0.18
CA GLU A 17 -27.07 -14.56 -0.09
C GLU A 17 -27.29 -15.33 -1.41
N ASN A 18 -27.20 -14.65 -2.55
CA ASN A 18 -27.43 -15.25 -3.86
C ASN A 18 -26.20 -15.95 -4.47
N THR A 19 -25.04 -15.89 -3.82
CA THR A 19 -23.75 -16.32 -4.40
C THR A 19 -23.78 -17.77 -4.81
N PHE A 20 -24.24 -18.66 -3.93
CA PHE A 20 -24.21 -20.09 -4.22
C PHE A 20 -25.18 -20.47 -5.33
N GLU A 21 -26.38 -19.88 -5.36
CA GLU A 21 -27.35 -20.13 -6.42
C GLU A 21 -26.79 -19.75 -7.80
N ILE A 22 -26.24 -18.54 -7.90
CA ILE A 22 -25.66 -18.01 -9.14
C ILE A 22 -24.49 -18.88 -9.61
N MET A 23 -23.55 -19.20 -8.71
CA MET A 23 -22.36 -19.99 -9.06
C MET A 23 -22.71 -21.43 -9.46
N LEU A 24 -23.66 -22.07 -8.75
CA LEU A 24 -24.11 -23.43 -9.06
C LEU A 24 -24.84 -23.47 -10.40
N LYS A 25 -25.71 -22.49 -10.68
CA LYS A 25 -26.42 -22.37 -11.96
C LYS A 25 -25.41 -22.16 -13.10
N PHE A 26 -24.46 -21.24 -12.93
CA PHE A 26 -23.44 -20.94 -13.92
C PHE A 26 -22.61 -22.17 -14.31
N LEU A 27 -22.14 -22.96 -13.34
CA LEU A 27 -21.39 -24.19 -13.60
C LEU A 27 -22.27 -25.32 -14.18
N ALA A 28 -23.56 -25.38 -13.82
CA ALA A 28 -24.48 -26.37 -14.37
C ALA A 28 -24.78 -26.13 -15.86
N GLU A 29 -24.93 -24.86 -16.26
CA GLU A 29 -25.23 -24.45 -17.63
C GLU A 29 -24.00 -24.52 -18.56
N ASN A 30 -22.78 -24.55 -18.01
CA ASN A 30 -21.52 -24.49 -18.76
C ASN A 30 -20.59 -25.69 -18.45
N PRO A 31 -20.85 -26.89 -19.01
CA PRO A 31 -20.12 -28.12 -18.66
C PRO A 31 -18.64 -28.13 -19.08
N ASN A 32 -18.21 -27.19 -19.93
CA ASN A 32 -16.80 -27.00 -20.32
C ASN A 32 -16.00 -26.16 -19.29
N ILE A 33 -16.65 -25.59 -18.27
CA ILE A 33 -16.02 -24.83 -17.20
C ILE A 33 -15.70 -25.78 -16.04
N GLY A 34 -14.41 -25.85 -15.68
CA GLY A 34 -13.93 -26.68 -14.57
C GLY A 34 -13.88 -25.92 -13.25
N LEU A 35 -13.70 -24.59 -13.31
CA LEU A 35 -13.47 -23.73 -12.16
C LEU A 35 -14.05 -22.34 -12.41
N ALA A 36 -14.75 -21.77 -11.44
CA ALA A 36 -15.21 -20.40 -11.48
C ALA A 36 -14.95 -19.68 -10.15
N GLY A 37 -14.61 -18.40 -10.22
CA GLY A 37 -14.54 -17.47 -9.09
C GLY A 37 -15.49 -16.31 -9.32
N CYS A 38 -15.94 -15.68 -8.24
CA CYS A 38 -16.84 -14.53 -8.31
C CYS A 38 -16.08 -13.19 -8.18
N LYS A 39 -16.82 -12.09 -8.17
CA LYS A 39 -16.30 -10.78 -7.76
C LYS A 39 -15.87 -10.83 -6.28
N VAL A 40 -14.69 -10.28 -5.99
CA VAL A 40 -14.15 -10.23 -4.62
C VAL A 40 -13.87 -8.78 -4.30
N LEU A 41 -14.48 -8.28 -3.23
CA LEU A 41 -14.34 -6.92 -2.77
C LEU A 41 -13.51 -6.86 -1.49
N ASN A 42 -12.83 -5.74 -1.32
CA ASN A 42 -12.35 -5.31 -0.01
C ASN A 42 -13.53 -4.79 0.82
N PRO A 43 -13.36 -4.63 2.15
CA PRO A 43 -14.41 -4.05 3.01
C PRO A 43 -14.87 -2.65 2.59
N ASP A 44 -14.02 -1.89 1.88
CA ASP A 44 -14.34 -0.56 1.33
C ASP A 44 -15.08 -0.61 -0.02
N GLY A 45 -15.49 -1.79 -0.47
CA GLY A 45 -16.17 -2.00 -1.76
C GLY A 45 -15.25 -1.96 -2.98
N SER A 46 -13.94 -1.71 -2.80
CA SER A 46 -13.01 -1.73 -3.93
C SER A 46 -12.68 -3.16 -4.36
N LEU A 47 -12.54 -3.39 -5.67
CA LEU A 47 -12.25 -4.70 -6.23
C LEU A 47 -10.88 -5.23 -5.76
N GLN A 48 -10.86 -6.46 -5.25
CA GLN A 48 -9.63 -7.24 -5.12
C GLN A 48 -9.20 -7.76 -6.48
N LEU A 49 -8.33 -7.00 -7.14
CA LEU A 49 -7.81 -7.31 -8.47
C LEU A 49 -7.40 -8.79 -8.71
N PRO A 50 -6.84 -9.54 -7.74
CA PRO A 50 -6.51 -10.96 -7.93
C PRO A 50 -7.70 -11.88 -8.23
N CYS A 51 -8.95 -11.44 -8.04
CA CYS A 51 -10.15 -12.21 -8.39
C CYS A 51 -10.22 -12.57 -9.89
N ARG A 52 -9.47 -11.85 -10.73
CA ARG A 52 -9.31 -12.14 -12.17
C ARG A 52 -7.89 -11.81 -12.63
N ARG A 53 -7.18 -12.81 -13.13
CA ARG A 53 -5.77 -12.67 -13.50
C ARG A 53 -5.41 -13.39 -14.79
N SER A 54 -4.31 -12.92 -15.38
CA SER A 54 -3.54 -13.69 -16.36
C SER A 54 -2.39 -14.44 -15.71
N PHE A 55 -1.93 -15.53 -16.34
CA PHE A 55 -0.71 -16.20 -15.91
C PHE A 55 0.51 -15.28 -16.01
N PRO A 56 1.48 -15.39 -15.08
CA PRO A 56 2.68 -14.55 -15.02
C PRO A 56 3.72 -14.92 -16.10
N GLY A 57 3.36 -14.85 -17.38
CA GLY A 57 4.30 -14.96 -18.49
C GLY A 57 5.35 -13.83 -18.51
N PRO A 58 6.44 -13.94 -19.28
CA PRO A 58 7.58 -13.01 -19.19
C PRO A 58 7.20 -11.53 -19.29
N TRP A 59 6.40 -11.17 -20.31
CA TRP A 59 5.95 -9.78 -20.47
C TRP A 59 5.01 -9.33 -19.36
N VAL A 60 4.06 -10.17 -18.96
CA VAL A 60 3.08 -9.87 -17.91
C VAL A 60 3.77 -9.64 -16.57
N SER A 61 4.77 -10.47 -16.27
CA SER A 61 5.62 -10.34 -15.09
C SER A 61 6.47 -9.08 -15.13
N PHE A 62 7.11 -8.78 -16.27
CA PHE A 62 7.90 -7.56 -16.44
C PHE A 62 7.06 -6.30 -16.19
N THR A 63 5.88 -6.17 -16.80
CA THR A 63 5.06 -4.96 -16.64
C THR A 63 4.49 -4.82 -15.23
N LYS A 64 4.20 -5.94 -14.56
CA LYS A 64 3.75 -5.94 -13.16
C LYS A 64 4.85 -5.50 -12.21
N VAL A 65 6.06 -6.01 -12.38
CA VAL A 65 7.17 -5.80 -11.46
C VAL A 65 7.80 -4.41 -11.62
N THR A 66 7.91 -3.91 -12.86
CA THR A 66 8.38 -2.54 -13.15
C THR A 66 7.36 -1.46 -12.80
N GLY A 67 6.10 -1.82 -12.56
CA GLY A 67 5.03 -0.88 -12.27
C GLY A 67 4.35 -0.29 -13.52
N LEU A 68 4.76 -0.67 -14.73
CA LEU A 68 4.11 -0.27 -15.98
C LEU A 68 2.61 -0.61 -15.99
N SER A 69 2.20 -1.72 -15.36
CA SER A 69 0.79 -2.08 -15.23
C SER A 69 -0.03 -1.05 -14.44
N LYS A 70 0.61 -0.33 -13.50
CA LYS A 70 -0.03 0.74 -12.71
C LYS A 70 -0.04 2.07 -13.45
N LEU A 71 0.99 2.34 -14.26
CA LEU A 71 1.06 3.55 -15.09
C LEU A 71 0.07 3.50 -16.25
N PHE A 72 -0.18 2.30 -16.81
CA PHE A 72 -1.06 2.11 -17.96
C PHE A 72 -2.19 1.11 -17.66
N PRO A 73 -3.08 1.38 -16.69
CA PRO A 73 -4.06 0.40 -16.19
C PRO A 73 -5.16 0.04 -17.21
N LYS A 74 -5.41 0.92 -18.19
CA LYS A 74 -6.39 0.68 -19.27
C LYS A 74 -5.77 0.00 -20.51
N SER A 75 -4.47 -0.27 -20.51
CA SER A 75 -3.80 -0.91 -21.65
C SER A 75 -3.87 -2.43 -21.56
N LYS A 76 -4.39 -3.06 -22.60
CA LYS A 76 -4.37 -4.53 -22.75
C LYS A 76 -2.95 -5.11 -22.77
N ILE A 77 -1.97 -4.33 -23.22
CA ILE A 77 -0.57 -4.75 -23.31
C ILE A 77 0.10 -4.69 -21.93
N PHE A 78 -0.12 -3.63 -21.17
CA PHE A 78 0.60 -3.42 -19.90
C PHE A 78 -0.12 -3.96 -18.68
N ALA A 79 -1.46 -3.95 -18.68
CA ALA A 79 -2.30 -4.26 -17.54
C ALA A 79 -2.88 -5.69 -17.56
N LYS A 80 -2.25 -6.59 -18.34
CA LYS A 80 -2.69 -7.97 -18.55
C LYS A 80 -2.77 -8.80 -17.27
N TYR A 81 -1.84 -8.61 -16.32
CA TYR A 81 -1.78 -9.45 -15.12
C TYR A 81 -3.09 -9.46 -14.30
N ASN A 82 -3.72 -8.30 -14.10
CA ASN A 82 -4.95 -8.13 -13.32
C ASN A 82 -6.15 -7.75 -14.20
N LEU A 83 -5.98 -7.78 -15.53
CA LEU A 83 -7.02 -7.48 -16.51
C LEU A 83 -7.76 -6.14 -16.26
N THR A 84 -7.06 -5.11 -15.77
CA THR A 84 -7.69 -3.83 -15.35
C THR A 84 -8.25 -3.00 -16.51
N TYR A 85 -8.02 -3.43 -17.75
CA TYR A 85 -8.65 -2.88 -18.95
C TYR A 85 -10.05 -3.46 -19.22
N LEU A 86 -10.47 -4.48 -18.47
CA LEU A 86 -11.81 -5.07 -18.53
C LEU A 86 -12.74 -4.41 -17.50
N ASP A 87 -14.01 -4.31 -17.86
CA ASP A 87 -15.09 -3.89 -16.96
C ASP A 87 -15.23 -4.90 -15.82
N GLU A 88 -15.29 -4.48 -14.56
CA GLU A 88 -15.44 -5.39 -13.42
C GLU A 88 -16.82 -6.03 -13.28
N ASN A 89 -17.83 -5.44 -13.93
CA ASN A 89 -19.23 -5.88 -13.87
C ASN A 89 -19.61 -6.78 -15.05
N LYS A 90 -18.61 -7.42 -15.66
CA LYS A 90 -18.80 -8.39 -16.74
C LYS A 90 -18.02 -9.66 -16.47
N SER A 91 -18.59 -10.78 -16.88
CA SER A 91 -18.02 -12.11 -16.71
C SER A 91 -17.07 -12.45 -17.87
N TYR A 92 -15.96 -13.12 -17.57
CA TYR A 92 -14.90 -13.40 -18.54
C TYR A 92 -14.27 -14.77 -18.31
N GLU A 93 -13.87 -15.41 -19.41
CA GLU A 93 -12.85 -16.45 -19.35
C GLU A 93 -11.52 -15.81 -18.94
N VAL A 94 -10.89 -16.34 -17.90
CA VAL A 94 -9.66 -15.78 -17.32
C VAL A 94 -8.65 -16.88 -17.09
N ASP A 95 -7.37 -16.53 -16.98
CA ASP A 95 -6.35 -17.54 -16.75
C ASP A 95 -6.44 -18.07 -15.30
N ALA A 96 -6.72 -17.20 -14.34
CA ALA A 96 -6.85 -17.57 -12.94
C ALA A 96 -7.81 -16.66 -12.17
N VAL A 97 -8.39 -17.21 -11.10
CA VAL A 97 -9.16 -16.50 -10.08
C VAL A 97 -8.43 -16.54 -8.75
N SER A 98 -8.94 -15.85 -7.72
CA SER A 98 -8.32 -15.79 -6.39
C SER A 98 -8.64 -17.04 -5.57
N GLY A 99 -7.66 -17.55 -4.81
CA GLY A 99 -7.88 -18.60 -3.80
C GLY A 99 -8.91 -18.24 -2.72
N SER A 100 -9.24 -16.95 -2.57
CA SER A 100 -10.28 -16.48 -1.64
C SER A 100 -11.67 -17.03 -1.94
N PHE A 101 -11.96 -17.36 -3.20
CA PHE A 101 -13.21 -18.04 -3.61
C PHE A 101 -13.00 -18.77 -4.94
N MET A 102 -13.05 -20.10 -4.89
CA MET A 102 -12.94 -20.98 -6.05
C MET A 102 -14.00 -22.09 -5.97
N MET A 103 -14.95 -22.10 -6.89
CA MET A 103 -15.92 -23.18 -7.03
C MET A 103 -15.57 -24.06 -8.24
N MET A 104 -15.50 -25.37 -8.05
CA MET A 104 -15.15 -26.34 -9.08
C MET A 104 -16.20 -27.44 -9.18
N THR A 105 -16.31 -28.05 -10.35
CA THR A 105 -16.98 -29.35 -10.46
C THR A 105 -16.13 -30.43 -9.80
N ARG A 106 -16.77 -31.41 -9.15
CA ARG A 106 -16.07 -32.57 -8.57
C ARG A 106 -15.20 -33.28 -9.61
N SER A 107 -15.70 -33.44 -10.83
CA SER A 107 -14.96 -34.08 -11.92
C SER A 107 -13.69 -33.30 -12.28
N ALA A 108 -13.73 -31.97 -12.33
CA ALA A 108 -12.54 -31.16 -12.53
C ALA A 108 -11.54 -31.32 -11.38
N TYR A 109 -12.03 -31.29 -10.13
CA TYR A 109 -11.20 -31.46 -8.94
C TYR A 109 -10.50 -32.82 -8.91
N GLU A 110 -11.22 -33.91 -9.16
CA GLU A 110 -10.69 -35.28 -9.21
C GLU A 110 -9.71 -35.45 -10.38
N LYS A 111 -9.96 -34.78 -11.53
CA LYS A 111 -9.09 -34.83 -12.70
C LYS A 111 -7.73 -34.15 -12.48
N VAL A 112 -7.70 -33.04 -11.73
CA VAL A 112 -6.46 -32.27 -11.51
C VAL A 112 -5.76 -32.62 -10.19
N GLY A 113 -6.47 -33.17 -9.21
CA GLY A 113 -5.90 -33.58 -7.91
C GLY A 113 -5.87 -32.50 -6.83
N GLY A 114 -6.72 -31.46 -6.91
CA GLY A 114 -6.78 -30.39 -5.91
C GLY A 114 -5.53 -29.50 -5.88
N PHE A 115 -5.23 -28.84 -4.75
CA PHE A 115 -4.05 -27.98 -4.59
C PHE A 115 -2.75 -28.78 -4.55
N ASP A 116 -1.69 -28.18 -5.08
CA ASP A 116 -0.34 -28.74 -5.06
C ASP A 116 0.38 -28.33 -3.75
N THR A 117 0.83 -29.32 -2.98
CA THR A 117 1.42 -29.12 -1.64
C THR A 117 2.79 -28.46 -1.65
N ASP A 118 3.45 -28.34 -2.81
CA ASP A 118 4.71 -27.61 -2.90
C ASP A 118 4.50 -26.09 -2.76
N PHE A 119 3.29 -25.59 -3.01
CA PHE A 119 2.92 -24.21 -2.76
C PHE A 119 2.47 -24.05 -1.30
N PHE A 120 3.32 -23.43 -0.48
CA PHE A 120 2.96 -23.11 0.90
C PHE A 120 1.87 -22.01 0.99
N MET A 121 2.07 -20.92 0.26
CA MET A 121 1.14 -19.78 0.22
C MET A 121 1.46 -18.91 -1.00
N TYR A 122 0.41 -18.36 -1.62
CA TYR A 122 0.43 -17.69 -2.91
C TYR A 122 0.80 -18.65 -4.06
N GLY A 123 0.16 -18.47 -5.22
CA GLY A 123 0.46 -19.24 -6.43
C GLY A 123 -0.17 -20.65 -6.47
N GLU A 124 -0.66 -21.19 -5.35
CA GLU A 124 -1.45 -22.42 -5.31
C GLU A 124 -2.73 -22.30 -6.16
N ASP A 125 -3.33 -21.10 -6.14
CA ASP A 125 -4.50 -20.75 -6.94
C ASP A 125 -4.17 -20.68 -8.44
N LEU A 126 -3.05 -20.05 -8.80
CA LEU A 126 -2.54 -20.01 -10.18
C LEU A 126 -2.24 -21.42 -10.71
N ASP A 127 -1.56 -22.25 -9.91
CA ASP A 127 -1.21 -23.63 -10.24
C ASP A 127 -2.46 -24.47 -10.52
N LEU A 128 -3.45 -24.41 -9.61
CA LEU A 128 -4.71 -25.12 -9.78
C LEU A 128 -5.44 -24.68 -11.04
N CYS A 129 -5.58 -23.37 -11.27
CA CYS A 129 -6.19 -22.84 -12.49
C CYS A 129 -5.45 -23.29 -13.76
N TYR A 130 -4.11 -23.32 -13.73
CA TYR A 130 -3.30 -23.78 -14.86
C TYR A 130 -3.54 -25.27 -15.16
N ARG A 131 -3.55 -26.14 -14.13
CA ARG A 131 -3.83 -27.57 -14.31
C ARG A 131 -5.25 -27.83 -14.79
N VAL A 132 -6.25 -27.06 -14.33
CA VAL A 132 -7.62 -27.11 -14.86
C VAL A 132 -7.64 -26.84 -16.36
N GLN A 133 -6.96 -25.77 -16.80
CA GLN A 133 -6.86 -25.44 -18.22
C GLN A 133 -6.11 -26.49 -19.04
N LYS A 134 -5.00 -27.04 -18.51
CA LYS A 134 -4.28 -28.14 -19.17
C LYS A 134 -5.11 -29.40 -19.32
N SER A 135 -6.11 -29.59 -18.47
CA SER A 135 -7.06 -30.70 -18.58
C SER A 135 -8.13 -30.48 -19.67
N GLY A 136 -8.12 -29.34 -20.37
CA GLY A 136 -9.07 -28.98 -21.43
C GLY A 136 -10.33 -28.27 -20.92
N LEU A 137 -10.36 -27.87 -19.63
CA LEU A 137 -11.48 -27.18 -19.01
C LEU A 137 -11.20 -25.68 -18.88
N LYS A 138 -12.25 -24.86 -18.82
CA LYS A 138 -12.12 -23.41 -18.69
C LYS A 138 -12.14 -22.94 -17.24
N VAL A 139 -11.54 -21.76 -17.02
CA VAL A 139 -11.59 -21.01 -15.77
C VAL A 139 -12.34 -19.69 -16.03
N PHE A 140 -13.28 -19.34 -15.14
CA PHE A 140 -14.15 -18.18 -15.36
C PHE A 140 -14.24 -17.24 -14.16
N TYR A 141 -14.33 -15.95 -14.45
CA TYR A 141 -14.71 -14.89 -13.53
C TYR A 141 -16.18 -14.55 -13.74
N VAL A 142 -16.99 -14.64 -12.67
CA VAL A 142 -18.45 -14.45 -12.65
C VAL A 142 -18.75 -13.14 -11.90
N SER A 143 -19.24 -12.12 -12.59
CA SER A 143 -19.48 -10.79 -12.02
C SER A 143 -20.88 -10.60 -11.43
N GLU A 144 -21.79 -11.54 -11.67
CA GLU A 144 -23.20 -11.48 -11.26
C GLU A 144 -23.39 -11.64 -9.75
N THR A 145 -22.35 -12.07 -9.04
CA THR A 145 -22.33 -12.18 -7.58
C THR A 145 -20.97 -11.79 -7.02
N GLU A 146 -20.94 -11.48 -5.73
CA GLU A 146 -19.77 -10.95 -5.06
C GLU A 146 -19.62 -11.41 -3.60
N ILE A 147 -18.37 -11.41 -3.14
CA ILE A 147 -18.01 -11.64 -1.74
C ILE A 147 -17.15 -10.50 -1.22
N ILE A 148 -17.11 -10.29 0.09
CA ILE A 148 -16.08 -9.48 0.76
C ILE A 148 -15.05 -10.43 1.35
N HIS A 149 -13.77 -10.15 1.14
CA HIS A 149 -12.67 -10.92 1.70
C HIS A 149 -11.74 -10.03 2.53
N TYR A 150 -11.59 -10.34 3.82
CA TYR A 150 -10.85 -9.58 4.83
C TYR A 150 -9.33 -9.82 4.78
N LYS A 151 -8.76 -9.81 3.58
CA LYS A 151 -7.36 -10.08 3.25
C LYS A 151 -6.36 -9.73 4.37
N GLY A 152 -5.65 -10.75 4.86
CA GLY A 152 -4.50 -10.61 5.75
C GLY A 152 -4.80 -10.81 7.24
N GLU A 153 -6.03 -11.14 7.62
CA GLU A 153 -6.39 -11.61 8.98
C GLU A 153 -5.52 -12.81 9.42
N SER A 154 -5.24 -13.73 8.49
CA SER A 154 -4.46 -14.95 8.78
C SER A 154 -2.94 -14.75 8.81
N THR A 155 -2.39 -13.79 8.06
CA THR A 155 -0.92 -13.58 7.96
C THR A 155 -0.33 -12.55 8.92
N LYS A 156 -1.12 -11.57 9.41
CA LYS A 156 -0.63 -10.51 10.31
C LYS A 156 -0.12 -11.00 11.67
N ARG A 157 -0.40 -12.26 12.04
CA ARG A 157 0.13 -12.90 13.26
C ARG A 157 1.58 -13.40 13.13
N SER A 158 2.21 -13.24 11.97
CA SER A 158 3.51 -13.86 11.68
C SER A 158 4.56 -12.85 11.19
N LYS A 159 5.83 -13.02 11.59
CA LYS A 159 6.99 -12.26 11.05
C LYS A 159 7.38 -12.73 9.64
N ILE A 160 6.40 -13.11 8.83
CA ILE A 160 6.63 -13.68 7.51
C ILE A 160 6.85 -12.55 6.50
N ASP A 161 7.91 -12.66 5.72
CA ASP A 161 8.12 -11.80 4.56
C ASP A 161 7.19 -12.24 3.42
N GLU A 162 5.95 -11.74 3.43
CA GLU A 162 4.93 -12.04 2.41
C GLU A 162 5.43 -11.75 0.99
N THR A 163 6.27 -10.72 0.84
CA THR A 163 6.83 -10.35 -0.46
C THR A 163 7.76 -11.44 -0.95
N LYS A 164 8.65 -11.95 -0.08
CA LYS A 164 9.52 -13.08 -0.41
C LYS A 164 8.72 -14.33 -0.76
N ILE A 165 7.74 -14.72 0.08
CA ILE A 165 6.93 -15.93 -0.20
C ILE A 165 6.19 -15.81 -1.52
N PHE A 166 5.58 -14.66 -1.80
CA PHE A 166 4.93 -14.42 -3.09
C PHE A 166 5.89 -14.63 -4.27
N TYR A 167 7.12 -14.13 -4.17
CA TYR A 167 8.11 -14.32 -5.22
C TYR A 167 8.62 -15.76 -5.35
N ASP A 168 8.84 -16.44 -4.23
CA ASP A 168 9.24 -17.85 -4.21
C ASP A 168 8.15 -18.71 -4.88
N ALA A 169 6.87 -18.43 -4.60
CA ALA A 169 5.74 -19.06 -5.26
C ALA A 169 5.68 -18.79 -6.78
N MET A 170 5.87 -17.54 -7.21
CA MET A 170 5.91 -17.22 -8.65
C MET A 170 7.06 -17.92 -9.36
N HIS A 171 8.22 -18.03 -8.70
CA HIS A 171 9.37 -18.76 -9.24
C HIS A 171 9.06 -20.25 -9.38
N LEU A 172 8.45 -20.87 -8.35
CA LEU A 172 8.02 -22.26 -8.39
C LEU A 172 7.00 -22.53 -9.51
N PHE A 173 6.00 -21.65 -9.66
CA PHE A 173 5.00 -21.74 -10.73
C PHE A 173 5.65 -21.73 -12.12
N VAL A 174 6.59 -20.80 -12.35
CA VAL A 174 7.31 -20.71 -13.62
C VAL A 174 8.17 -21.94 -13.88
N LYS A 175 8.87 -22.43 -12.85
CA LYS A 175 9.67 -23.65 -12.94
C LYS A 175 8.82 -24.87 -13.32
N LYS A 176 7.62 -25.01 -12.73
CA LYS A 176 6.71 -26.12 -13.02
C LYS A 176 6.06 -26.04 -14.40
N HIS A 177 5.60 -24.86 -14.82
CA HIS A 177 4.67 -24.73 -15.96
C HIS A 177 5.23 -24.10 -17.23
N PHE A 178 6.33 -23.35 -17.13
CA PHE A 178 6.90 -22.62 -18.26
C PHE A 178 8.28 -23.10 -18.68
N SER A 179 8.74 -24.25 -18.17
CA SER A 179 9.92 -24.99 -18.66
C SER A 179 11.11 -24.06 -18.96
N SER A 180 11.65 -23.43 -17.90
CA SER A 180 12.91 -22.68 -17.85
C SER A 180 13.44 -22.12 -19.18
N SER A 181 12.72 -21.19 -19.83
CA SER A 181 13.48 -20.24 -20.66
C SER A 181 14.30 -19.41 -19.67
N PHE A 182 15.62 -19.59 -19.67
CA PHE A 182 16.57 -18.84 -18.85
C PHE A 182 16.24 -17.34 -18.81
N ILE A 183 15.72 -16.81 -19.93
CA ILE A 183 15.27 -15.43 -20.09
C ILE A 183 14.13 -15.06 -19.13
N VAL A 184 13.11 -15.90 -18.95
CA VAL A 184 12.01 -15.63 -18.00
C VAL A 184 12.53 -15.57 -16.57
N GLU A 185 13.43 -16.47 -16.21
CA GLU A 185 14.03 -16.51 -14.88
C GLU A 185 14.87 -15.24 -14.63
N VAL A 186 15.71 -14.85 -15.59
CA VAL A 186 16.51 -13.62 -15.52
C VAL A 186 15.61 -12.38 -15.41
N ILE A 187 14.53 -12.28 -16.18
CA ILE A 187 13.58 -11.16 -16.11
C ILE A 187 12.92 -11.09 -14.73
N LEU A 188 12.51 -12.22 -14.17
CA LEU A 188 11.89 -12.27 -12.84
C LEU A 188 12.88 -11.88 -11.75
N GLN A 189 14.09 -12.43 -11.76
CA GLN A 189 15.15 -12.08 -10.81
C GLN A 189 15.52 -10.59 -10.90
N PHE A 190 15.70 -10.08 -12.12
CA PHE A 190 15.99 -8.67 -12.35
C PHE A 190 14.84 -7.77 -11.87
N GLY A 191 13.60 -8.16 -12.14
CA GLY A 191 12.43 -7.47 -11.62
C GLY A 191 12.39 -7.45 -10.10
N ILE A 192 12.66 -8.58 -9.43
CA ILE A 192 12.72 -8.67 -7.97
C ILE A 192 13.78 -7.71 -7.41
N ILE A 193 14.96 -7.69 -8.01
CA ILE A 193 16.05 -6.77 -7.64
C ILE A 193 15.60 -5.31 -7.78
N ILE A 194 15.01 -4.94 -8.93
CA ILE A 194 14.47 -3.59 -9.15
C ILE A 194 13.42 -3.25 -8.09
N ARG A 195 12.45 -4.13 -7.83
CA ARG A 195 11.39 -3.87 -6.86
C ARG A 195 11.95 -3.74 -5.44
N LYS A 196 12.98 -4.52 -5.08
CA LYS A 196 13.71 -4.39 -3.82
C LYS A 196 14.44 -3.05 -3.73
N LEU A 197 15.10 -2.61 -4.80
CA LEU A 197 15.77 -1.31 -4.89
C LEU A 197 14.77 -0.15 -4.79
N ILE A 198 13.63 -0.22 -5.49
CA ILE A 198 12.55 0.77 -5.41
C ILE A 198 11.96 0.80 -4.01
N ALA A 199 11.70 -0.37 -3.39
CA ALA A 199 11.20 -0.44 -2.02
C ALA A 199 12.20 0.18 -1.03
N PHE A 200 13.49 -0.16 -1.16
CA PHE A 200 14.56 0.45 -0.36
C PHE A 200 14.64 1.97 -0.57
N ALA A 201 14.58 2.44 -1.81
CA ALA A 201 14.61 3.85 -2.14
C ALA A 201 13.38 4.59 -1.60
N ASN A 202 12.19 3.99 -1.66
CA ASN A 202 10.97 4.57 -1.11
C ASN A 202 11.02 4.64 0.43
N VAL A 203 11.50 3.58 1.08
CA VAL A 203 11.65 3.53 2.54
C VAL A 203 12.69 4.53 3.03
N ASN A 204 13.76 4.73 2.26
CA ASN A 204 14.87 5.62 2.59
C ASN A 204 14.88 6.92 1.75
N LYS A 205 13.72 7.33 1.20
CA LYS A 205 13.63 8.43 0.23
C LYS A 205 14.26 9.72 0.74
N PHE A 206 14.01 10.06 2.00
CA PHE A 206 14.56 11.26 2.64
C PHE A 206 16.05 11.17 2.93
N ILE A 207 16.59 9.96 3.14
CA ILE A 207 18.04 9.74 3.32
C ILE A 207 18.73 9.98 1.98
N VAL A 208 18.25 9.33 0.91
CA VAL A 208 18.84 9.45 -0.44
C VAL A 208 18.75 10.88 -0.95
N ILE A 209 17.57 11.50 -0.87
CA ILE A 209 17.37 12.90 -1.29
C ILE A 209 18.24 13.84 -0.45
N GLY A 210 18.33 13.64 0.87
CA GLY A 210 19.12 14.51 1.74
C GLY A 210 20.62 14.46 1.43
N ILE A 211 21.18 13.27 1.17
CA ILE A 211 22.59 13.11 0.79
C ILE A 211 22.86 13.82 -0.55
N ILE A 212 22.01 13.60 -1.55
CA ILE A 212 22.19 14.20 -2.89
C ILE A 212 22.09 15.72 -2.82
N LEU A 213 21.05 16.26 -2.16
CA LEU A 213 20.84 17.70 -2.07
C LEU A 213 21.95 18.40 -1.27
N ASP A 214 22.39 17.83 -0.15
CA ASP A 214 23.49 18.40 0.62
C ASP A 214 24.81 18.38 -0.17
N PHE A 215 25.11 17.29 -0.88
CA PHE A 215 26.31 17.21 -1.72
C PHE A 215 26.32 18.27 -2.81
N ILE A 216 25.24 18.34 -3.60
CA ILE A 216 25.12 19.29 -4.72
C ILE A 216 25.12 20.73 -4.21
N SER A 217 24.37 20.99 -3.14
CA SER A 217 24.27 22.34 -2.56
C SER A 217 25.61 22.79 -2.00
N TYR A 218 26.31 21.94 -1.24
CA TYR A 218 27.61 22.29 -0.69
C TYR A 218 28.67 22.50 -1.78
N PHE A 219 28.67 21.65 -2.81
CA PHE A 219 29.54 21.81 -3.99
C PHE A 219 29.35 23.18 -4.66
N LEU A 220 28.09 23.55 -4.95
CA LEU A 220 27.76 24.83 -5.57
C LEU A 220 28.08 26.02 -4.67
N LEU A 221 27.84 25.89 -3.36
CA LEU A 221 28.07 26.96 -2.40
C LEU A 221 29.56 27.26 -2.20
N ILE A 222 30.45 26.26 -2.27
CA ILE A 222 31.90 26.52 -2.26
C ILE A 222 32.29 27.35 -3.48
N HIS A 223 31.79 26.99 -4.66
CA HIS A 223 32.05 27.72 -5.89
C HIS A 223 31.55 29.18 -5.80
N ILE A 224 30.31 29.38 -5.33
CA ILE A 224 29.74 30.73 -5.11
C ILE A 224 30.57 31.52 -4.07
N SER A 225 31.01 30.85 -3.00
CA SER A 225 31.78 31.50 -1.93
C SER A 225 33.18 31.92 -2.38
N GLU A 226 33.80 31.16 -3.29
CA GLU A 226 35.02 31.56 -3.98
C GLU A 226 34.78 32.82 -4.81
N GLU A 227 33.80 32.80 -5.74
CA GLU A 227 33.51 33.92 -6.64
C GLU A 227 33.21 35.23 -5.89
N ILE A 228 32.49 35.15 -4.76
CA ILE A 228 32.19 36.31 -3.91
C ILE A 228 33.45 36.87 -3.23
N TYR A 229 34.42 36.01 -2.87
CA TYR A 229 35.59 36.44 -2.11
C TYR A 229 36.78 36.85 -2.98
N ILE A 230 36.80 36.48 -4.27
CA ILE A 230 37.86 36.87 -5.20
C ILE A 230 38.05 38.39 -5.15
N ASN A 231 39.28 38.80 -4.87
CA ASN A 231 39.70 40.19 -4.78
C ASN A 231 41.18 40.32 -5.13
N GLU A 232 41.71 41.54 -5.13
CA GLU A 232 43.12 41.81 -5.48
C GLU A 232 44.14 41.05 -4.61
N LYS A 233 43.77 40.65 -3.39
CA LYS A 233 44.62 39.91 -2.44
C LYS A 233 44.48 38.39 -2.55
N TRP A 234 43.42 37.89 -3.18
CA TRP A 234 43.19 36.44 -3.35
C TRP A 234 42.50 36.16 -4.69
N LEU A 235 43.25 35.54 -5.60
CA LEU A 235 42.85 35.31 -7.00
C LEU A 235 42.02 34.04 -7.23
N GLY A 236 41.51 33.40 -6.18
CA GLY A 236 40.80 32.12 -6.31
C GLY A 236 41.69 30.90 -6.19
N PHE A 237 41.08 29.73 -6.32
CA PHE A 237 41.80 28.45 -6.39
C PHE A 237 42.44 28.26 -7.77
N PRO A 238 43.63 27.65 -7.85
CA PRO A 238 44.22 27.30 -9.13
C PRO A 238 43.29 26.39 -9.94
N ASN A 239 43.09 26.69 -11.22
CA ASN A 239 42.14 25.96 -12.08
C ASN A 239 42.36 24.44 -12.10
N ILE A 240 43.62 23.99 -11.96
CA ILE A 240 43.98 22.57 -11.92
C ILE A 240 43.43 21.82 -10.69
N TYR A 241 43.17 22.53 -9.59
CA TYR A 241 42.70 21.95 -8.33
C TYR A 241 41.21 22.20 -8.05
N LYS A 242 40.56 23.10 -8.79
CA LYS A 242 39.14 23.47 -8.59
C LYS A 242 38.20 22.27 -8.44
N PRO A 243 38.24 21.23 -9.30
CA PRO A 243 37.35 20.07 -9.13
C PRO A 243 37.50 19.39 -7.76
N TRP A 244 38.73 19.20 -7.31
CA TRP A 244 39.03 18.53 -6.03
C TRP A 244 38.66 19.38 -4.82
N VAL A 245 38.90 20.69 -4.92
CA VAL A 245 38.57 21.68 -3.89
C VAL A 245 37.06 21.80 -3.68
N TYR A 246 36.23 21.46 -4.68
CA TYR A 246 34.77 21.43 -4.51
C TYR A 246 34.25 20.04 -4.11
N ILE A 247 34.77 18.97 -4.71
CA ILE A 247 34.29 17.60 -4.45
C ILE A 247 34.67 17.14 -3.05
N ILE A 248 35.93 17.28 -2.65
CA ILE A 248 36.44 16.69 -1.39
C ILE A 248 35.73 17.29 -0.16
N PRO A 249 35.61 18.62 0.00
CA PRO A 249 34.88 19.18 1.13
C PRO A 249 33.40 18.80 1.15
N SER A 250 32.77 18.66 -0.02
CA SER A 250 31.38 18.21 -0.13
C SER A 250 31.21 16.78 0.37
N LEU A 251 32.14 15.87 0.02
CA LEU A 251 32.16 14.52 0.55
C LEU A 251 32.40 14.49 2.07
N ILE A 252 33.34 15.31 2.55
CA ILE A 252 33.61 15.45 3.99
C ILE A 252 32.35 15.92 4.72
N GLN A 253 31.68 16.95 4.20
CA GLN A 253 30.47 17.49 4.82
C GLN A 253 29.34 16.45 4.88
N VAL A 254 29.10 15.71 3.80
CA VAL A 254 28.11 14.62 3.79
C VAL A 254 28.48 13.52 4.79
N THR A 255 29.77 13.20 4.91
CA THR A 255 30.26 12.20 5.87
C THR A 255 30.02 12.66 7.31
N VAL A 256 30.35 13.91 7.63
CA VAL A 256 30.05 14.53 8.93
C VAL A 256 28.54 14.51 9.19
N SER A 257 27.73 14.97 8.24
CA SER A 257 26.27 14.94 8.33
C SER A 257 25.71 13.54 8.59
N THR A 258 26.34 12.50 8.04
CA THR A 258 25.96 11.10 8.27
C THR A 258 26.28 10.68 9.70
N ILE A 259 27.50 10.92 10.18
CA ILE A 259 27.97 10.57 11.53
C ILE A 259 27.10 11.26 12.60
N PHE A 260 26.75 12.53 12.39
CA PHE A 260 25.93 13.31 13.32
C PHE A 260 24.42 13.13 13.12
N GLY A 261 24.02 12.16 12.29
CA GLY A 261 22.63 11.73 12.19
C GLY A 261 21.70 12.74 11.53
N SER A 262 22.21 13.56 10.61
CA SER A 262 21.40 14.44 9.76
C SER A 262 20.55 13.66 8.75
N TYR A 263 20.96 12.42 8.41
CA TYR A 263 20.20 11.53 7.53
C TYR A 263 19.61 10.38 8.35
N LYS A 264 18.34 10.50 8.72
CA LYS A 264 17.58 9.41 9.34
C LYS A 264 16.26 9.19 8.60
N ARG A 265 15.73 7.97 8.72
CA ARG A 265 14.46 7.56 8.09
C ARG A 265 13.36 8.53 8.52
N ASN A 266 12.62 9.04 7.53
CA ASN A 266 11.48 9.95 7.71
C ASN A 266 11.75 11.20 8.56
N SER A 267 13.01 11.63 8.69
CA SER A 267 13.34 12.83 9.46
C SER A 267 14.34 13.73 8.74
N LEU A 268 13.95 14.98 8.54
CA LEU A 268 14.81 16.05 8.00
C LEU A 268 15.06 17.09 9.10
N SER A 269 15.99 16.83 10.00
CA SER A 269 16.24 17.74 11.14
C SER A 269 17.10 18.93 10.73
N VAL A 270 16.57 20.15 10.91
CA VAL A 270 17.34 21.40 10.73
C VAL A 270 18.41 21.51 11.80
N LEU A 271 18.08 21.25 13.07
CA LEU A 271 19.03 21.34 14.18
C LEU A 271 20.24 20.42 14.00
N ARG A 272 20.03 19.14 13.67
CA ARG A 272 21.14 18.19 13.45
C ARG A 272 21.99 18.58 12.24
N SER A 273 21.35 19.13 11.21
CA SER A 273 22.05 19.69 10.05
C SER A 273 22.93 20.87 10.42
N SER A 274 22.43 21.80 11.25
CA SER A 274 23.21 22.95 11.70
C SER A 274 24.40 22.53 12.57
N ILE A 275 24.21 21.55 13.47
CA ILE A 275 25.30 20.96 14.26
C ILE A 275 26.34 20.30 13.32
N SER A 276 25.89 19.55 12.32
CA SER A 276 26.77 18.89 11.35
C SER A 276 27.57 19.89 10.51
N LEU A 277 26.97 21.02 10.12
CA LEU A 277 27.66 22.11 9.42
C LEU A 277 28.72 22.77 10.31
N PHE A 278 28.42 22.97 11.59
CA PHE A 278 29.38 23.56 12.53
C PHE A 278 30.59 22.63 12.74
N ILE A 279 30.35 21.33 12.86
CA ILE A 279 31.43 20.35 12.99
C ILE A 279 32.21 20.21 11.66
N GLY A 280 31.51 20.29 10.53
CA GLY A 280 32.13 20.34 9.20
C GLY A 280 33.05 21.54 9.02
N LEU A 281 32.65 22.72 9.51
CA LEU A 281 33.48 23.93 9.56
C LEU A 281 34.78 23.70 10.34
N ILE A 282 34.69 23.15 11.55
CA ILE A 282 35.87 22.82 12.38
C ILE A 282 36.77 21.81 11.67
N THR A 283 36.18 20.77 11.06
CA THR A 283 36.91 19.72 10.36
C THR A 283 37.65 20.30 9.15
N LEU A 284 36.98 21.11 8.34
CA LEU A 284 37.57 21.68 7.13
C LEU A 284 38.66 22.71 7.47
N THR A 285 38.43 23.58 8.45
CA THR A 285 39.45 24.53 8.92
C THR A 285 40.66 23.84 9.55
N SER A 286 40.49 22.67 10.15
CA SER A 286 41.61 21.87 10.66
C SER A 286 42.40 21.21 9.54
N LEU A 287 41.74 20.69 8.51
CA LEU A 287 42.40 20.04 7.37
C LEU A 287 43.26 21.01 6.55
N THR A 288 42.85 22.29 6.44
CA THR A 288 43.67 23.29 5.73
C THR A 288 45.01 23.59 6.39
N PHE A 289 45.18 23.27 7.68
CA PHE A 289 46.45 23.38 8.36
C PHE A 289 47.47 22.34 7.85
N PHE A 290 47.01 21.11 7.60
CA PHE A 290 47.85 20.01 7.13
C PHE A 290 48.09 20.04 5.62
N PHE A 291 47.11 20.50 4.85
CA PHE A 291 47.15 20.49 3.39
C PHE A 291 47.24 21.91 2.81
N LYS A 292 48.39 22.59 3.01
CA LYS A 292 48.60 23.99 2.61
C LYS A 292 48.39 24.25 1.11
N GLN A 293 48.69 23.27 0.26
CA GLN A 293 48.49 23.35 -1.20
C GLN A 293 47.01 23.42 -1.63
N TYR A 294 46.09 23.04 -0.73
CA TYR A 294 44.64 23.12 -0.92
C TYR A 294 43.99 24.04 0.13
N ALA A 295 44.78 24.87 0.82
CA ALA A 295 44.26 25.69 1.90
C ALA A 295 43.30 26.75 1.35
N PHE A 296 42.06 26.69 1.85
CA PHE A 296 41.05 27.69 1.61
C PHE A 296 41.44 29.01 2.29
N SER A 297 41.07 30.13 1.69
CA SER A 297 40.94 31.36 2.48
C SER A 297 39.91 31.11 3.59
N ARG A 298 40.26 31.45 4.83
CA ARG A 298 39.33 31.32 5.99
C ARG A 298 38.02 32.08 5.74
N ALA A 299 38.08 33.16 4.98
CA ALA A 299 36.89 33.91 4.59
C ALA A 299 35.96 33.11 3.69
N VAL A 300 36.48 32.37 2.69
CA VAL A 300 35.67 31.51 1.82
C VAL A 300 34.95 30.42 2.62
N VAL A 301 35.63 29.83 3.61
CA VAL A 301 35.03 28.81 4.47
C VAL A 301 33.89 29.39 5.33
N LEU A 302 34.08 30.59 5.89
CA LEU A 302 33.05 31.27 6.69
C LEU A 302 31.85 31.71 5.86
N ILE A 303 32.09 32.26 4.66
CA ILE A 303 31.04 32.62 3.69
C ILE A 303 30.24 31.36 3.32
N ASN A 304 30.93 30.28 2.97
CA ASN A 304 30.29 29.00 2.65
C ASN A 304 29.45 28.45 3.80
N PHE A 305 29.96 28.53 5.04
CA PHE A 305 29.20 28.11 6.22
C PHE A 305 27.91 28.92 6.40
N GLY A 306 27.97 30.24 6.25
CA GLY A 306 26.80 31.12 6.33
C GLY A 306 25.73 30.75 5.30
N PHE A 307 26.12 30.62 4.02
CA PHE A 307 25.18 30.21 2.99
C PHE A 307 24.67 28.78 3.18
N SER A 308 25.53 27.86 3.62
CA SER A 308 25.15 26.46 3.85
C SER A 308 24.10 26.36 4.95
N LEU A 309 24.20 27.13 6.04
CA LEU A 309 23.18 27.15 7.08
C LEU A 309 21.80 27.54 6.53
N VAL A 310 21.74 28.55 5.65
CA VAL A 310 20.50 29.01 5.04
C VAL A 310 19.94 27.96 4.07
N VAL A 311 20.76 27.51 3.11
CA VAL A 311 20.31 26.57 2.07
C VAL A 311 19.91 25.22 2.66
N PHE A 312 20.71 24.66 3.58
CA PHE A 312 20.42 23.37 4.21
C PHE A 312 19.14 23.42 5.04
N SER A 313 18.88 24.54 5.71
CA SER A 313 17.64 24.75 6.46
C SER A 313 16.44 24.91 5.51
N PHE A 314 16.59 25.73 4.48
CA PHE A 314 15.54 26.04 3.53
C PHE A 314 15.02 24.79 2.81
N TRP A 315 15.91 24.00 2.17
CA TRP A 315 15.45 22.85 1.41
C TRP A 315 14.80 21.79 2.32
N ARG A 316 15.29 21.62 3.56
CA ARG A 316 14.69 20.70 4.54
C ARG A 316 13.30 21.15 4.96
N ILE A 317 13.09 22.43 5.22
CA ILE A 317 11.78 23.00 5.55
C ILE A 317 10.84 22.87 4.35
N PHE A 318 11.33 23.18 3.15
CA PHE A 318 10.58 23.05 1.91
C PHE A 318 10.13 21.61 1.65
N LEU A 319 11.04 20.63 1.75
CA LEU A 319 10.70 19.21 1.58
C LEU A 319 9.76 18.72 2.67
N LYS A 320 9.91 19.20 3.92
CA LYS A 320 8.93 18.90 4.95
C LYS A 320 7.56 19.43 4.57
N TYR A 321 7.46 20.67 4.13
CA TYR A 321 6.19 21.27 3.75
C TYR A 321 5.52 20.56 2.56
N THR A 322 6.29 20.14 1.55
CA THR A 322 5.76 19.49 0.35
C THR A 322 5.42 18.01 0.59
N PHE A 323 6.22 17.27 1.35
CA PHE A 323 6.01 15.83 1.57
C PHE A 323 5.22 15.49 2.85
N LEU A 324 5.27 16.28 3.93
CA LEU A 324 4.39 16.02 5.09
C LEU A 324 2.93 16.36 4.79
N LYS A 325 2.62 17.23 3.83
CA LYS A 325 1.23 17.46 3.41
C LYS A 325 0.59 16.21 2.79
N SER A 326 1.37 15.21 2.35
CA SER A 326 0.86 13.93 1.85
C SER A 326 0.79 12.82 2.90
N ASP A 327 1.57 12.90 3.99
CA ASP A 327 1.65 11.86 5.04
C ASP A 327 0.94 12.29 6.36
N LEU A 328 0.40 13.51 6.45
CA LEU A 328 -0.36 14.05 7.59
C LEU A 328 -1.85 13.61 7.59
N THR A 329 -2.12 12.31 7.54
CA THR A 329 -3.46 11.76 7.86
C THR A 329 -3.44 10.85 9.09
N VAL A 330 -2.50 11.06 10.01
CA VAL A 330 -2.41 10.32 11.27
C VAL A 330 -2.12 11.34 12.37
N ASP A 331 -3.16 11.68 13.15
CA ASP A 331 -3.18 12.29 14.51
C ASP A 331 -4.29 13.34 14.78
N SER A 332 -5.29 13.49 13.90
CA SER A 332 -6.57 14.10 14.31
C SER A 332 -7.63 13.01 14.44
N HIS A 333 -8.29 12.91 15.59
CA HIS A 333 -9.44 12.02 15.82
C HIS A 333 -10.35 12.01 14.59
N SER A 334 -10.48 10.85 13.96
CA SER A 334 -11.23 10.71 12.72
C SER A 334 -12.72 10.57 13.04
N ASN A 335 -13.57 11.34 12.35
CA ASN A 335 -15.00 11.29 12.59
C ASN A 335 -15.54 9.92 12.16
N ALA A 336 -16.21 9.22 13.07
CA ALA A 336 -16.77 7.90 12.84
C ALA A 336 -18.28 7.89 13.06
N ILE A 337 -18.99 7.11 12.24
CA ILE A 337 -20.41 6.80 12.47
C ILE A 337 -20.55 5.29 12.60
N ILE A 338 -21.52 4.86 13.42
CA ILE A 338 -21.79 3.45 13.63
C ILE A 338 -23.14 3.12 13.00
N VAL A 339 -23.14 2.11 12.14
CA VAL A 339 -24.33 1.63 11.46
C VAL A 339 -24.95 0.52 12.30
N GLY A 340 -26.14 0.79 12.81
CA GLY A 340 -26.84 -0.07 13.76
C GLY A 340 -27.36 0.74 14.97
N VAL A 341 -28.50 0.29 15.49
CA VAL A 341 -29.13 0.84 16.71
C VAL A 341 -29.42 -0.27 17.73
N ASP A 342 -28.82 -1.45 17.52
CA ASP A 342 -28.90 -2.57 18.44
C ASP A 342 -27.94 -2.38 19.64
N SER A 343 -28.10 -3.22 20.66
CA SER A 343 -27.28 -3.16 21.87
C SER A 343 -25.78 -3.34 21.60
N LYS A 344 -25.40 -4.08 20.54
CA LYS A 344 -23.99 -4.23 20.13
C LYS A 344 -23.43 -2.95 19.51
N ALA A 345 -24.17 -2.31 18.60
CA ALA A 345 -23.79 -1.04 17.98
C ALA A 345 -23.67 0.07 19.03
N ILE A 346 -24.59 0.11 20.00
CA ILE A 346 -24.54 1.04 21.13
C ILE A 346 -23.33 0.72 22.03
N GLY A 347 -23.09 -0.56 22.33
CA GLY A 347 -21.92 -1.00 23.10
C GLY A 347 -20.59 -0.63 22.43
N LEU A 348 -20.51 -0.78 21.11
CA LEU A 348 -19.35 -0.36 20.31
C LEU A 348 -19.18 1.17 20.31
N ALA A 349 -20.27 1.91 20.15
CA ALA A 349 -20.28 3.37 20.23
C ALA A 349 -19.76 3.85 21.58
N LYS A 350 -20.23 3.22 22.66
CA LYS A 350 -19.80 3.50 24.03
C LYS A 350 -18.31 3.20 24.21
N LYS A 351 -17.84 1.99 23.85
CA LYS A 351 -16.43 1.59 23.95
C LYS A 351 -15.50 2.54 23.18
N LEU A 352 -15.89 2.96 21.97
CA LEU A 352 -15.11 3.89 21.17
C LEU A 352 -15.14 5.34 21.69
N SER A 353 -16.22 5.74 22.35
CA SER A 353 -16.39 7.08 22.92
C SER A 353 -15.74 7.26 24.30
N GLU A 354 -15.70 6.19 25.11
CA GLU A 354 -15.15 6.20 26.48
C GLU A 354 -13.64 5.95 26.50
N ASN A 355 -13.10 5.30 25.47
CA ASN A 355 -11.67 5.04 25.39
C ASN A 355 -10.92 6.33 25.00
N LEU A 356 -10.28 6.99 25.98
CA LEU A 356 -9.55 8.26 25.84
C LEU A 356 -8.41 8.23 24.82
N THR A 357 -7.95 7.03 24.45
CA THR A 357 -6.92 6.78 23.44
C THR A 357 -7.48 6.43 22.06
N SER A 358 -8.80 6.32 21.93
CA SER A 358 -9.47 6.01 20.66
C SER A 358 -9.18 7.06 19.60
N SER A 359 -8.66 6.63 18.45
CA SER A 359 -8.45 7.50 17.27
C SER A 359 -9.75 7.94 16.58
N TYR A 360 -10.92 7.58 17.12
CA TYR A 360 -12.24 7.80 16.52
C TYR A 360 -13.11 8.70 17.39
N LYS A 361 -13.68 9.74 16.79
CA LYS A 361 -14.75 10.54 17.39
C LYS A 361 -16.09 10.05 16.86
N VAL A 362 -16.87 9.37 17.70
CA VAL A 362 -18.21 8.89 17.32
C VAL A 362 -19.16 10.07 17.18
N VAL A 363 -19.60 10.37 15.96
CA VAL A 363 -20.48 11.50 15.62
C VAL A 363 -21.95 11.15 15.84
N GLY A 364 -22.34 9.89 15.61
CA GLY A 364 -23.70 9.42 15.80
C GLY A 364 -23.95 8.03 15.24
N LEU A 365 -25.20 7.58 15.37
CA LEU A 365 -25.66 6.30 14.86
C LEU A 365 -26.40 6.47 13.53
N VAL A 366 -26.37 5.43 12.70
CA VAL A 366 -27.17 5.30 11.49
C VAL A 366 -28.17 4.18 11.70
N GLY A 367 -29.46 4.54 11.66
CA GLY A 367 -30.59 3.62 11.84
C GLY A 367 -30.99 2.91 10.54
N LYS A 368 -32.00 2.05 10.64
CA LYS A 368 -32.55 1.36 9.46
C LYS A 368 -33.53 2.25 8.70
N ASN A 369 -34.35 3.02 9.41
CA ASN A 369 -35.41 3.80 8.80
C ASN A 369 -35.14 5.30 8.90
N ILE A 370 -35.63 6.05 7.90
CA ILE A 370 -35.61 7.53 7.91
C ILE A 370 -36.38 8.09 9.12
N LYS A 371 -37.38 7.35 9.61
CA LYS A 371 -38.21 7.76 10.76
C LYS A 371 -37.43 7.85 12.08
N ASP A 372 -36.30 7.15 12.17
CA ASP A 372 -35.51 7.09 13.40
C ASP A 372 -34.55 8.29 13.49
N ILE A 373 -34.38 9.04 12.40
CA ILE A 373 -33.48 10.20 12.32
C ILE A 373 -33.93 11.30 13.29
N GLY A 374 -33.00 11.76 14.11
CA GLY A 374 -33.23 12.81 15.11
C GLY A 374 -33.61 12.27 16.48
N THR A 375 -33.89 10.98 16.62
CA THR A 375 -34.09 10.34 17.93
C THR A 375 -32.75 10.07 18.61
N ASN A 376 -32.77 10.05 19.95
CA ASN A 376 -31.61 9.68 20.75
C ASN A 376 -31.80 8.26 21.26
N VAL A 377 -30.75 7.45 21.10
CA VAL A 377 -30.66 6.13 21.71
C VAL A 377 -29.52 6.19 22.72
N GLU A 378 -29.89 6.14 24.00
CA GLU A 378 -29.01 6.46 25.12
C GLU A 378 -28.33 7.82 24.93
N ASN A 379 -27.00 7.86 24.81
CA ASN A 379 -26.20 9.08 24.65
C ASN A 379 -25.88 9.42 23.19
N PHE A 380 -26.35 8.63 22.22
CA PHE A 380 -26.03 8.82 20.81
C PHE A 380 -27.26 9.22 20.00
N LYS A 381 -27.10 10.22 19.14
CA LYS A 381 -28.14 10.67 18.21
C LYS A 381 -28.12 9.83 16.95
N ILE A 382 -29.29 9.43 16.46
CA ILE A 382 -29.44 8.87 15.12
C ILE A 382 -29.39 10.01 14.11
N ILE A 383 -28.33 10.07 13.31
CA ILE A 383 -28.06 11.15 12.35
C ILE A 383 -28.44 10.78 10.92
N GLY A 384 -28.76 9.51 10.65
CA GLY A 384 -29.03 9.01 9.31
C GLY A 384 -29.70 7.65 9.26
N SER A 385 -29.92 7.18 8.03
CA SER A 385 -30.32 5.82 7.69
C SER A 385 -29.43 5.25 6.57
N LEU A 386 -29.49 3.93 6.35
CA LEU A 386 -28.74 3.27 5.28
C LEU A 386 -28.99 3.88 3.88
N GLY A 387 -30.22 4.32 3.61
CA GLY A 387 -30.60 4.91 2.32
C GLY A 387 -30.15 6.36 2.11
N ASN A 388 -29.62 7.05 3.12
CA ASN A 388 -29.06 8.40 2.98
C ASN A 388 -27.61 8.49 3.49
N LEU A 389 -26.94 7.35 3.63
CA LEU A 389 -25.60 7.23 4.20
C LEU A 389 -24.59 8.17 3.53
N LYS A 390 -24.59 8.23 2.20
CA LYS A 390 -23.71 9.12 1.42
C LYS A 390 -23.87 10.59 1.81
N LYS A 391 -25.11 11.04 1.99
CA LYS A 391 -25.41 12.43 2.38
C LYS A 391 -24.89 12.72 3.79
N VAL A 392 -25.11 11.79 4.71
CA VAL A 392 -24.63 11.91 6.11
C VAL A 392 -23.12 11.97 6.18
N ILE A 393 -22.44 11.15 5.38
CA ILE A 393 -20.98 11.15 5.24
C ILE A 393 -20.47 12.54 4.84
N GLN A 394 -21.08 13.13 3.80
CA GLN A 394 -20.66 14.41 3.24
C GLN A 394 -20.95 15.57 4.19
N GLU A 395 -22.14 15.63 4.78
CA GLU A 395 -22.57 16.75 5.64
C GLU A 395 -21.82 16.77 6.97
N ASN A 396 -21.47 15.61 7.53
CA ASN A 396 -20.83 15.51 8.84
C ASN A 396 -19.31 15.29 8.75
N ILE A 397 -18.73 15.31 7.54
CA ILE A 397 -17.30 15.11 7.27
C ILE A 397 -16.83 13.82 7.96
N ILE A 398 -17.48 12.72 7.64
CA ILE A 398 -17.19 11.41 8.23
C ILE A 398 -16.01 10.77 7.50
N ASN A 399 -15.08 10.19 8.26
CA ASN A 399 -13.92 9.48 7.73
C ASN A 399 -14.07 7.96 7.87
N ASN A 400 -14.87 7.48 8.82
CA ASN A 400 -15.05 6.06 9.06
C ASN A 400 -16.52 5.70 9.28
N VAL A 401 -16.96 4.61 8.64
CA VAL A 401 -18.29 4.04 8.80
C VAL A 401 -18.10 2.64 9.34
N ILE A 402 -18.63 2.36 10.53
CA ILE A 402 -18.42 1.11 11.23
C ILE A 402 -19.74 0.34 11.29
N PHE A 403 -19.81 -0.82 10.65
CA PHE A 403 -20.97 -1.72 10.70
C PHE A 403 -20.87 -2.68 11.89
N SER A 404 -21.92 -2.75 12.70
CA SER A 404 -22.07 -3.77 13.75
C SER A 404 -22.58 -5.08 13.14
N SER A 405 -21.89 -6.22 13.34
CA SER A 405 -22.12 -7.48 12.62
C SER A 405 -23.34 -8.32 13.05
N GLU A 406 -24.53 -7.73 13.16
CA GLU A 406 -25.76 -8.54 13.33
C GLU A 406 -26.94 -8.15 12.45
N SER A 407 -26.79 -7.22 11.50
CA SER A 407 -27.89 -7.04 10.54
C SER A 407 -27.91 -8.20 9.54
N ASN A 408 -28.94 -9.05 9.64
CA ASN A 408 -29.43 -10.04 8.65
C ASN A 408 -29.78 -9.41 7.27
N GLU A 409 -29.01 -8.43 6.82
CA GLU A 409 -29.25 -7.61 5.64
C GLU A 409 -27.90 -7.25 5.01
N PHE A 410 -27.05 -8.26 4.80
CA PHE A 410 -25.74 -8.07 4.16
C PHE A 410 -25.88 -7.36 2.81
N ASP A 411 -26.92 -7.67 2.04
CA ASP A 411 -27.24 -6.98 0.78
C ASP A 411 -27.36 -5.46 0.94
N LYS A 412 -27.90 -4.99 2.07
CA LYS A 412 -27.99 -3.54 2.34
C LYS A 412 -26.63 -2.93 2.70
N ILE A 413 -25.75 -3.68 3.36
CA ILE A 413 -24.37 -3.25 3.60
C ILE A 413 -23.65 -3.10 2.26
N PHE A 414 -23.72 -4.12 1.40
CA PHE A 414 -23.13 -4.09 0.06
C PHE A 414 -23.68 -2.94 -0.78
N SER A 415 -25.00 -2.74 -0.82
CA SER A 415 -25.61 -1.63 -1.57
C SER A 415 -25.16 -0.27 -1.03
N SER A 416 -25.13 -0.08 0.29
CA SER A 416 -24.71 1.18 0.90
C SER A 416 -23.22 1.48 0.69
N VAL A 417 -22.35 0.46 0.73
CA VAL A 417 -20.92 0.62 0.40
C VAL A 417 -20.74 0.98 -1.07
N ALA A 418 -21.47 0.31 -1.97
CA ALA A 418 -21.44 0.61 -3.41
C ALA A 418 -21.93 2.03 -3.74
N GLU A 419 -23.01 2.51 -3.11
CA GLU A 419 -23.50 3.89 -3.30
C GLU A 419 -22.50 4.97 -2.85
N CYS A 420 -21.69 4.63 -1.85
CA CYS A 420 -20.65 5.50 -1.30
C CYS A 420 -19.28 5.33 -1.98
N GLN A 421 -19.20 4.52 -3.05
CA GLN A 421 -17.97 4.33 -3.79
C GLN A 421 -17.47 5.66 -4.37
N GLY A 422 -16.23 6.03 -4.03
CA GLY A 422 -15.61 7.30 -4.45
C GLY A 422 -15.59 8.38 -3.38
N GLU A 423 -16.30 8.21 -2.26
CA GLU A 423 -16.13 9.06 -1.08
C GLU A 423 -14.82 8.70 -0.35
N ASN A 424 -14.16 9.68 0.27
CA ASN A 424 -12.91 9.47 1.01
C ASN A 424 -13.17 8.93 2.43
N VAL A 425 -13.80 7.75 2.50
CA VAL A 425 -14.30 7.13 3.72
C VAL A 425 -13.83 5.69 3.84
N ASN A 426 -13.44 5.29 5.04
CA ASN A 426 -13.10 3.92 5.36
C ASN A 426 -14.34 3.19 5.90
N PHE A 427 -14.71 2.09 5.26
CA PHE A 427 -15.72 1.18 5.80
C PHE A 427 -15.03 0.12 6.65
N LEU A 428 -15.57 -0.08 7.85
CA LEU A 428 -15.10 -1.02 8.85
C LEU A 428 -16.28 -1.90 9.26
N ILE A 429 -16.03 -3.19 9.47
CA ILE A 429 -17.04 -4.11 10.02
C ILE A 429 -16.49 -4.62 11.35
N SER A 430 -17.26 -4.49 12.43
CA SER A 430 -16.96 -5.06 13.73
C SER A 430 -17.32 -6.54 13.71
N GLY A 431 -16.41 -7.44 14.10
CA GLY A 431 -16.69 -8.89 14.15
C GLY A 431 -17.66 -9.31 15.27
N ASN A 432 -18.10 -10.58 15.22
CA ASN A 432 -19.05 -11.18 16.19
C ASN A 432 -18.52 -11.23 17.63
N GLU A 433 -17.20 -11.22 17.79
CA GLU A 433 -16.49 -10.97 19.05
C GLU A 433 -15.90 -9.57 18.96
N LEU A 434 -16.26 -8.70 19.89
CA LEU A 434 -16.15 -7.23 19.92
C LEU A 434 -14.72 -6.63 19.87
N ASP A 435 -13.75 -7.32 19.25
CA ASP A 435 -12.32 -7.10 19.49
C ASP A 435 -11.51 -6.68 18.25
N TYR A 436 -12.14 -6.50 17.08
CA TYR A 436 -11.42 -6.02 15.88
C TYR A 436 -12.29 -5.24 14.88
N MET A 437 -11.67 -4.24 14.24
CA MET A 437 -12.20 -3.48 13.10
C MET A 437 -11.34 -3.70 11.85
N VAL A 438 -11.96 -4.02 10.72
CA VAL A 438 -11.23 -4.36 9.48
C VAL A 438 -11.39 -3.30 8.39
N GLY A 439 -10.28 -2.70 7.94
CA GLY A 439 -10.26 -1.71 6.85
C GLY A 439 -9.24 -2.03 5.74
N LYS A 440 -9.20 -1.18 4.70
CA LYS A 440 -8.42 -1.34 3.43
C LYS A 440 -6.95 -1.78 3.57
N SER A 441 -6.32 -1.49 4.70
CA SER A 441 -4.91 -1.84 4.94
C SER A 441 -4.58 -2.22 6.38
N ASN A 442 -5.40 -1.86 7.37
CA ASN A 442 -5.12 -2.11 8.79
C ASN A 442 -6.31 -2.80 9.46
N ILE A 443 -5.97 -3.68 10.41
CA ILE A 443 -6.93 -4.24 11.37
C ILE A 443 -6.58 -3.54 12.66
N THR A 444 -7.54 -2.80 13.21
CA THR A 444 -7.36 -2.15 14.51
C THR A 444 -8.06 -3.02 15.52
N HIS A 445 -7.28 -3.75 16.33
CA HIS A 445 -7.83 -4.38 17.53
C HIS A 445 -8.30 -3.27 18.45
N ILE A 446 -9.53 -3.35 18.93
CA ILE A 446 -10.11 -2.29 19.79
C ILE A 446 -9.27 -2.15 21.08
N ASP A 447 -8.60 -3.23 21.49
CA ASP A 447 -7.73 -3.27 22.67
C ASP A 447 -6.26 -2.88 22.38
N ASN A 448 -5.87 -2.68 21.11
CA ASN A 448 -4.51 -2.23 20.73
C ASN A 448 -4.52 -0.86 20.02
N VAL A 449 -5.53 -0.04 20.27
CA VAL A 449 -5.45 1.41 19.98
C VAL A 449 -4.62 2.02 21.12
N PRO A 450 -3.39 2.50 20.86
CA PRO A 450 -2.48 2.94 21.91
C PRO A 450 -3.03 4.14 22.68
#